data_AF-A0A1G0ZC40-F1
#
_entry.id   AF-A0A1G0ZC40-F1
#
_cell.length_a   1.000
_cell.length_b   1.000
_cell.length_c   1.000
_cell.angle_alpha   90.00
_cell.angle_beta   90.00
_cell.angle_gamma   90.00
#
_symmetry.space_group_name_H-M   'P 1'
#
loop_
_entity.id
_entity.type
_entity.pdbx_description
1 polymer ?
#
loop_
_entity_poly.entity_id
_entity_poly.type
_entity_poly.pdbx_seq_one_letter_code
_entity_poly.pdbx_strand_id
1 'polypeptide(L)'
;MTEDNDAEIDEEKKNLKRTRRNFILIFLLVTGLFCMIALSLLLILPSTEKLKGAPANSDSAAKMYGIGYYLIYYSVKHNEFFPENLSELYKTGLIKGLDTFDSNELPGKVSNVEDIDSGLDFKYLIAGRKVKISDEKLAVLAENKEDGITMYICKKEISFDFKRKPESINKDMKSDEQKNTSSADNSGK
;
A
#
# COMPACT_ATOMS: atom_id res chain seq x y z
N MET A 1 2.88 43.44 64.18
CA MET A 1 3.70 42.39 63.53
C MET A 1 2.77 41.41 62.83
N THR A 2 2.02 41.89 61.84
CA THR A 2 0.98 41.12 61.14
C THR A 2 0.95 41.44 59.65
N GLU A 3 1.38 42.65 59.26
CA GLU A 3 1.40 43.11 57.86
C GLU A 3 2.41 42.36 56.97
N ASP A 4 3.53 41.87 57.52
CA ASP A 4 4.54 41.14 56.72
C ASP A 4 4.09 39.72 56.32
N ASN A 5 3.26 39.05 57.13
CA ASN A 5 2.77 37.70 56.83
C ASN A 5 1.67 37.70 55.75
N ASP A 6 0.84 38.75 55.70
CA ASP A 6 -0.25 38.83 54.73
C ASP A 6 0.26 39.10 53.31
N ALA A 7 1.36 39.86 53.17
CA ALA A 7 2.01 40.14 51.89
C ALA A 7 2.68 38.90 51.28
N GLU A 8 3.31 38.07 52.11
CA GLU A 8 3.98 36.82 51.68
C GLU A 8 2.95 35.77 51.23
N ILE A 9 1.82 35.65 51.94
CA ILE A 9 0.71 34.77 51.58
C ILE A 9 0.03 35.19 50.26
N ASP A 10 -0.05 36.50 49.99
CA ASP A 10 -0.64 37.00 48.75
C ASP A 10 0.28 36.84 47.53
N GLU A 11 1.61 36.95 47.70
CA GLU A 11 2.58 36.63 46.65
C GLU A 11 2.59 35.13 46.30
N GLU A 12 2.54 34.25 47.30
CA GLU A 12 2.53 32.81 47.10
C GLU A 12 1.25 32.36 46.34
N LYS A 13 0.08 32.91 46.71
CA LYS A 13 -1.19 32.67 45.99
C LYS A 13 -1.17 33.18 44.55
N LYS A 14 -0.50 34.31 44.28
CA LYS A 14 -0.37 34.89 42.94
C LYS A 14 0.55 34.07 42.04
N ASN A 15 1.63 33.53 42.62
CA ASN A 15 2.54 32.60 41.93
C ASN A 15 1.86 31.25 41.64
N LEU A 16 1.13 30.67 42.60
CA LEU A 16 0.32 29.46 42.39
C LEU A 16 -0.73 29.60 41.27
N LYS A 17 -1.39 30.77 41.18
CA LYS A 17 -2.33 31.07 40.08
C LYS A 17 -1.65 31.15 38.71
N ARG A 18 -0.45 31.73 38.62
CA ARG A 18 0.34 31.77 37.37
C ARG A 18 0.81 30.38 36.97
N THR A 19 1.31 29.57 37.90
CA THR A 19 1.77 28.20 37.64
C THR A 19 0.63 27.28 37.21
N ARG A 20 -0.56 27.39 37.86
CA ARG A 20 -1.78 26.69 37.42
C ARG A 20 -2.21 27.08 36.00
N ARG A 21 -2.15 28.36 35.65
CA ARG A 21 -2.50 28.83 34.30
C ARG A 21 -1.54 28.28 33.24
N ASN A 22 -0.25 28.22 33.56
CA ASN A 22 0.76 27.65 32.68
C ASN A 22 0.57 26.13 32.52
N PHE A 23 0.24 25.40 33.60
CA PHE A 23 -0.10 23.98 33.52
C PHE A 23 -1.32 23.70 32.65
N ILE A 24 -2.37 24.53 32.75
CA ILE A 24 -3.57 24.43 31.90
C ILE A 24 -3.21 24.68 30.43
N LEU A 25 -2.38 25.67 30.14
CA LEU A 25 -1.89 25.95 28.78
C LEU A 25 -1.09 24.79 28.20
N ILE A 26 -0.18 24.20 28.98
CA ILE A 26 0.60 23.02 28.57
C ILE A 26 -0.33 21.84 28.32
N PHE A 27 -1.29 21.60 29.21
CA PHE A 27 -2.27 20.52 29.05
C PHE A 27 -3.13 20.70 27.79
N LEU A 28 -3.59 21.92 27.51
CA LEU A 28 -4.34 22.24 26.30
C LEU A 28 -3.50 22.03 25.04
N LEU A 29 -2.22 22.41 25.05
CA LEU A 29 -1.30 22.19 23.92
C LEU A 29 -1.06 20.71 23.67
N VAL A 30 -0.79 19.93 24.71
CA VAL A 30 -0.58 18.47 24.59
C VAL A 30 -1.85 17.78 24.11
N THR A 31 -3.00 18.15 24.65
CA THR A 31 -4.29 17.59 24.22
C THR A 31 -4.59 17.97 22.77
N GLY A 32 -4.35 19.22 22.38
CA GLY A 32 -4.48 19.67 21.00
C GLY A 32 -3.57 18.92 20.03
N LEU A 33 -2.31 18.68 20.42
CA LEU A 33 -1.37 17.87 19.64
C LEU A 33 -1.87 16.42 19.50
N PHE A 34 -2.37 15.82 20.59
CA PHE A 34 -2.94 14.48 20.56
C PHE A 34 -4.18 14.40 19.66
N CYS A 35 -5.04 15.41 19.69
CA CYS A 35 -6.20 15.50 18.79
C CYS A 35 -5.76 15.59 17.33
N MET A 36 -4.72 16.37 17.00
CA MET A 36 -4.19 16.46 15.63
C MET A 36 -3.59 15.13 15.17
N ILE A 37 -2.85 14.44 16.04
CA ILE A 37 -2.30 13.10 15.74
C ILE A 37 -3.44 12.09 15.54
N ALA A 38 -4.44 12.08 16.42
CA ALA A 38 -5.59 11.18 16.32
C ALA A 38 -6.40 11.43 15.04
N LEU A 39 -6.65 12.69 14.67
CA LEU A 39 -7.30 13.05 13.40
C LEU A 39 -6.46 12.61 12.20
N SER A 40 -5.14 12.77 12.27
CA SER A 40 -4.23 12.31 11.21
C SER A 40 -4.28 10.78 11.05
N LEU A 41 -4.25 10.04 12.16
CA LEU A 41 -4.38 8.58 12.16
C LEU A 41 -5.75 8.11 11.67
N LEU A 42 -6.83 8.81 12.03
CA LEU A 42 -8.19 8.53 11.56
C LEU A 42 -8.32 8.72 10.04
N LEU A 43 -7.56 9.63 9.44
CA LEU A 43 -7.51 9.80 7.98
C LEU A 43 -6.68 8.71 7.28
N ILE A 44 -5.70 8.12 7.97
CA ILE A 44 -4.83 7.06 7.43
C ILE A 44 -5.50 5.68 7.50
N LEU A 45 -6.21 5.36 8.59
CA LEU A 45 -6.91 4.08 8.81
C LEU A 45 -7.84 3.63 7.66
N PRO A 46 -8.70 4.48 7.07
CA PRO A 46 -9.53 4.05 5.93
C PRO A 46 -8.71 3.84 4.66
N SER A 47 -7.47 4.33 4.56
CA SER A 47 -6.57 4.02 3.43
C SER A 47 -5.92 2.64 3.59
N THR A 48 -5.68 2.19 4.82
CA THR A 48 -5.09 0.86 5.07
C THR A 48 -6.10 -0.28 4.90
N GLU A 49 -7.38 -0.07 5.24
CA GLU A 49 -8.44 -1.07 4.98
C GLU A 49 -8.80 -1.19 3.49
N LYS A 50 -8.54 -0.14 2.69
CA LYS A 50 -8.73 -0.15 1.23
C LYS A 50 -7.68 -0.98 0.48
N LEU A 51 -6.65 -1.48 1.16
CA LEU A 51 -5.72 -2.50 0.66
C LEU A 51 -6.26 -3.93 0.83
N LYS A 52 -7.58 -4.11 1.03
CA LYS A 52 -8.23 -5.44 1.05
C LYS A 52 -7.86 -6.20 -0.23
N GLY A 53 -7.02 -7.22 -0.07
CA GLY A 53 -6.58 -8.12 -1.13
C GLY A 53 -5.07 -8.19 -1.28
N ALA A 54 -4.34 -7.08 -1.09
CA ALA A 54 -2.89 -7.05 -1.33
C ALA A 54 -2.11 -7.93 -0.33
N PRO A 55 -1.04 -8.65 -0.75
CA PRO A 55 -0.17 -9.35 0.17
C PRO A 55 0.46 -8.25 1.02
N ALA A 56 0.43 -8.41 2.35
CA ALA A 56 0.78 -7.33 3.28
C ALA A 56 2.21 -6.76 3.12
N ASN A 57 3.05 -7.32 2.24
CA ASN A 57 4.42 -6.89 1.96
C ASN A 57 4.83 -7.01 0.48
N SER A 58 3.90 -6.98 -0.50
CA SER A 58 4.31 -7.03 -1.91
C SER A 58 4.80 -5.67 -2.40
N ASP A 59 6.04 -5.63 -2.88
CA ASP A 59 6.65 -4.47 -3.54
C ASP A 59 5.85 -4.09 -4.79
N SER A 60 5.49 -5.08 -5.62
CA SER A 60 4.61 -4.89 -6.78
C SER A 60 3.31 -4.18 -6.38
N ALA A 61 2.61 -4.65 -5.35
CA ALA A 61 1.37 -4.03 -4.90
C ALA A 61 1.57 -2.59 -4.41
N ALA A 62 2.65 -2.32 -3.66
CA ALA A 62 2.98 -0.99 -3.16
C ALA A 62 3.30 -0.01 -4.30
N LYS A 63 4.10 -0.45 -5.29
CA LYS A 63 4.45 0.32 -6.49
C LYS A 63 3.21 0.59 -7.35
N MET A 64 2.41 -0.44 -7.62
CA MET A 64 1.15 -0.31 -8.35
C MET A 64 0.18 0.64 -7.65
N TYR A 65 0.07 0.59 -6.32
CA TYR A 65 -0.77 1.53 -5.56
C TYR A 65 -0.28 2.98 -5.74
N GLY A 66 1.03 3.21 -5.64
CA GLY A 66 1.64 4.52 -5.88
C GLY A 66 1.35 5.04 -7.29
N ILE A 67 1.55 4.20 -8.32
CA ILE A 67 1.19 4.51 -9.71
C ILE A 67 -0.31 4.83 -9.83
N GLY A 68 -1.17 4.00 -9.23
CA GLY A 68 -2.62 4.17 -9.23
C GLY A 68 -3.07 5.51 -8.67
N TYR A 69 -2.43 5.99 -7.60
CA TYR A 69 -2.69 7.32 -7.05
C TYR A 69 -2.41 8.43 -8.08
N TYR A 70 -1.27 8.36 -8.78
CA TYR A 70 -0.93 9.35 -9.81
C TYR A 70 -1.81 9.25 -11.06
N LEU A 71 -2.29 8.06 -11.41
CA LEU A 71 -3.28 7.87 -12.48
C LEU A 71 -4.61 8.56 -12.15
N ILE A 72 -5.09 8.43 -10.91
CA ILE A 72 -6.29 9.14 -10.45
C ILE A 72 -6.04 10.65 -10.48
N TYR A 73 -4.91 11.12 -9.95
CA TYR A 73 -4.56 12.53 -9.95
C TYR A 73 -4.50 13.11 -11.37
N TYR A 74 -3.84 12.41 -12.30
CA TYR A 74 -3.80 12.79 -13.71
C TYR A 74 -5.22 12.89 -14.28
N SER A 75 -6.06 11.88 -14.01
CA SER A 75 -7.43 11.84 -14.53
C SER A 75 -8.28 13.01 -14.04
N VAL A 76 -8.20 13.35 -12.76
CA VAL A 76 -8.90 14.51 -12.20
C VAL A 76 -8.47 15.81 -12.89
N LYS A 77 -7.17 15.94 -13.22
CA LYS A 77 -6.64 17.12 -13.91
C LYS A 77 -7.02 17.17 -15.40
N HIS A 78 -7.30 16.03 -16.04
CA HIS A 78 -7.55 15.92 -17.47
C HIS A 78 -8.98 15.47 -17.79
N ASN A 79 -9.98 16.13 -17.18
CA ASN A 79 -11.41 15.89 -17.47
C ASN A 79 -11.84 14.42 -17.32
N GLU A 80 -11.34 13.77 -16.27
CA GLU A 80 -11.59 12.37 -15.90
C GLU A 80 -10.95 11.33 -16.84
N PHE A 81 -10.10 11.73 -17.79
CA PHE A 81 -9.42 10.79 -18.69
C PHE A 81 -8.11 10.26 -18.12
N PHE A 82 -7.92 8.95 -18.20
CA PHE A 82 -6.62 8.33 -17.97
C PHE A 82 -5.62 8.74 -19.05
N PRO A 83 -4.30 8.75 -18.76
CA PRO A 83 -3.29 8.99 -19.78
C PRO A 83 -3.32 7.89 -20.85
N GLU A 84 -2.94 8.19 -22.08
CA GLU A 84 -2.91 7.19 -23.16
C GLU A 84 -1.75 6.20 -22.96
N ASN A 85 -0.62 6.69 -22.44
CA ASN A 85 0.55 5.88 -22.10
C ASN A 85 0.92 6.03 -20.64
N LEU A 86 1.43 4.96 -20.03
CA LEU A 86 1.80 4.98 -18.62
C LEU A 86 2.99 5.92 -18.37
N SER A 87 3.91 6.01 -19.33
CA SER A 87 5.05 6.92 -19.26
C SER A 87 4.68 8.40 -19.26
N GLU A 88 3.44 8.77 -19.58
CA GLU A 88 3.00 10.17 -19.45
C GLU A 88 3.11 10.68 -18.02
N LEU A 89 2.91 9.81 -17.02
CA LEU A 89 3.10 10.17 -15.61
C LEU A 89 4.56 10.59 -15.33
N TYR A 90 5.51 9.95 -16.02
CA TYR A 90 6.93 10.31 -15.95
C TYR A 90 7.23 11.57 -16.76
N LYS A 91 6.79 11.63 -18.02
CA LYS A 91 7.02 12.76 -18.94
C LYS A 91 6.45 14.08 -18.43
N THR A 92 5.30 14.02 -17.74
CA THR A 92 4.66 15.19 -17.12
C THR A 92 5.27 15.58 -15.77
N GLY A 93 6.21 14.78 -15.25
CA GLY A 93 6.90 15.01 -13.98
C GLY A 93 6.06 14.71 -12.74
N LEU A 94 4.92 14.03 -12.88
CA LEU A 94 4.13 13.55 -11.74
C LEU A 94 4.88 12.47 -10.96
N ILE A 95 5.53 11.56 -11.69
CA ILE A 95 6.45 10.57 -11.13
C ILE A 95 7.86 10.91 -11.64
N LYS A 96 8.79 11.21 -10.73
CA LYS A 96 10.15 11.64 -11.12
C LYS A 96 11.15 10.49 -11.26
N GLY A 97 10.87 9.34 -10.62
CA GLY A 97 11.77 8.20 -10.57
C GLY A 97 11.27 7.03 -11.40
N LEU A 98 12.15 6.46 -12.23
CA LEU A 98 11.85 5.24 -13.00
C LEU A 98 11.69 4.02 -12.09
N ASP A 99 12.34 4.04 -10.92
CA ASP A 99 12.23 3.04 -9.86
C ASP A 99 10.79 2.85 -9.37
N THR A 100 9.89 3.81 -9.60
CA THR A 100 8.47 3.66 -9.25
C THR A 100 7.75 2.65 -10.14
N PHE A 101 8.26 2.44 -11.36
CA PHE A 101 7.73 1.47 -12.33
C PHE A 101 8.51 0.15 -12.32
N ASP A 102 9.56 0.06 -11.50
CA ASP A 102 10.46 -1.08 -11.36
C ASP A 102 10.13 -1.83 -10.07
N SER A 103 9.79 -3.12 -10.17
CA SER A 103 9.56 -3.97 -9.01
C SER A 103 10.72 -4.92 -8.77
N ASN A 104 11.10 -5.03 -7.50
CA ASN A 104 12.11 -5.99 -7.06
C ASN A 104 11.63 -7.46 -7.15
N GLU A 105 10.32 -7.69 -7.37
CA GLU A 105 9.72 -9.02 -7.49
C GLU A 105 9.75 -9.57 -8.91
N LEU A 106 10.12 -8.73 -9.89
CA LEU A 106 10.17 -9.07 -11.30
C LEU A 106 11.61 -9.05 -11.82
N PRO A 107 11.92 -9.86 -12.84
CA PRO A 107 13.28 -9.93 -13.38
C PRO A 107 13.62 -8.74 -14.30
N GLY A 108 12.65 -7.88 -14.62
CA GLY A 108 12.85 -6.69 -15.44
C GLY A 108 13.67 -5.62 -14.70
N LYS A 109 14.18 -4.66 -15.47
CA LYS A 109 14.72 -3.42 -14.92
C LYS A 109 14.28 -2.24 -15.77
N VAL A 110 13.42 -1.39 -15.22
CA VAL A 110 12.95 -0.19 -15.92
C VAL A 110 14.05 0.87 -15.92
N SER A 111 14.61 1.14 -17.09
CA SER A 111 15.75 2.04 -17.29
C SER A 111 15.43 3.25 -18.16
N ASN A 112 14.34 3.20 -18.91
CA ASN A 112 13.92 4.24 -19.84
C ASN A 112 12.38 4.29 -19.95
N VAL A 113 11.87 5.17 -20.81
CA VAL A 113 10.44 5.43 -21.03
C VAL A 113 9.79 4.27 -21.79
N GLU A 114 10.50 3.68 -22.73
CA GLU A 114 10.07 2.57 -23.57
C GLU A 114 9.83 1.30 -22.74
N ASP A 115 10.65 1.08 -21.70
CA ASP A 115 10.48 -0.01 -20.73
C ASP A 115 9.15 0.13 -19.95
N ILE A 116 8.74 1.36 -19.63
CA ILE A 116 7.44 1.62 -18.98
C ILE A 116 6.29 1.28 -19.92
N ASP A 117 6.32 1.81 -21.15
CA ASP A 117 5.20 1.68 -22.09
C ASP A 117 5.09 0.27 -22.70
N SER A 118 6.19 -0.47 -22.78
CA SER A 118 6.18 -1.89 -23.16
C SER A 118 5.59 -2.81 -22.08
N GLY A 119 5.46 -2.28 -20.84
CA GLY A 119 4.94 -3.02 -19.70
C GLY A 119 5.90 -4.09 -19.20
N LEU A 120 7.20 -3.76 -19.14
CA LEU A 120 8.25 -4.68 -18.67
C LEU A 120 7.88 -5.32 -17.33
N ASP A 121 7.54 -4.48 -16.36
CA ASP A 121 7.13 -4.90 -15.01
C ASP A 121 5.63 -4.75 -14.80
N PHE A 122 5.07 -3.62 -15.22
CA PHE A 122 3.66 -3.32 -15.08
C PHE A 122 3.01 -3.07 -16.43
N LYS A 123 2.10 -3.96 -16.83
CA LYS A 123 1.31 -3.83 -18.05
C LYS A 123 0.17 -2.84 -17.85
N TYR A 124 0.16 -1.77 -18.64
CA TYR A 124 -0.94 -0.82 -18.69
C TYR A 124 -2.08 -1.35 -19.58
N LEU A 125 -3.18 -1.76 -18.96
CA LEU A 125 -4.24 -2.53 -19.63
C LEU A 125 -5.12 -1.68 -20.56
N ILE A 126 -5.11 -0.37 -20.37
CA ILE A 126 -5.89 0.59 -21.15
C ILE A 126 -5.01 1.47 -22.06
N ALA A 127 -3.76 1.06 -22.32
CA ALA A 127 -2.83 1.77 -23.19
C ALA A 127 -3.46 2.09 -24.56
N GLY A 128 -3.27 3.33 -25.03
CA GLY A 128 -3.79 3.84 -26.30
C GLY A 128 -5.33 3.97 -26.35
N ARG A 129 -6.04 3.80 -25.24
CA ARG A 129 -7.51 3.91 -25.18
C ARG A 129 -7.92 5.18 -24.47
N LYS A 130 -8.92 5.85 -25.04
CA LYS A 130 -9.55 7.02 -24.43
C LYS A 130 -10.59 6.59 -23.39
N VAL A 131 -10.12 6.27 -22.18
CA VAL A 131 -10.95 5.76 -21.08
C VAL A 131 -11.10 6.79 -19.97
N LYS A 132 -12.32 6.91 -19.42
CA LYS A 132 -12.61 7.77 -18.27
C LYS A 132 -12.66 6.97 -16.98
N ILE A 133 -12.25 7.59 -15.88
CA ILE A 133 -12.53 7.06 -14.54
C ILE A 133 -14.04 7.13 -14.26
N SER A 134 -14.60 6.04 -13.76
CA SER A 134 -16.04 5.90 -13.47
C SER A 134 -16.26 5.36 -12.06
N ASP A 135 -17.52 5.26 -11.63
CA ASP A 135 -17.88 4.60 -10.37
C ASP A 135 -17.68 3.08 -10.41
N GLU A 136 -17.58 2.49 -11.60
CA GLU A 136 -17.32 1.07 -11.80
C GLU A 136 -15.82 0.76 -11.74
N LYS A 137 -15.49 -0.43 -11.22
CA LYS A 137 -14.12 -0.91 -11.14
C LYS A 137 -13.59 -1.23 -12.53
N LEU A 138 -12.57 -0.51 -12.96
CA LEU A 138 -11.87 -0.74 -14.21
C LEU A 138 -10.50 -1.35 -13.93
N ALA A 139 -10.13 -2.42 -14.63
CA ALA A 139 -8.76 -2.95 -14.59
C ALA A 139 -7.81 -2.00 -15.35
N VAL A 140 -6.80 -1.47 -14.66
CA VAL A 140 -5.92 -0.42 -15.20
C VAL A 140 -4.47 -0.88 -15.34
N LEU A 141 -3.93 -1.54 -14.34
CA LEU A 141 -2.56 -2.09 -14.35
C LEU A 141 -2.59 -3.57 -14.01
N ALA A 142 -1.70 -4.35 -14.61
CA ALA A 142 -1.40 -5.71 -14.17
C ALA A 142 0.11 -5.89 -14.07
N GLU A 143 0.55 -6.68 -13.10
CA GLU A 143 1.93 -7.15 -13.01
C GLU A 143 2.23 -8.08 -14.21
N ASN A 144 3.41 -7.95 -14.81
CA ASN A 144 3.85 -8.77 -15.94
C ASN A 144 4.35 -10.15 -15.49
N LYS A 145 3.46 -10.90 -14.86
CA LYS A 145 3.69 -12.23 -14.29
C LYS A 145 2.43 -13.09 -14.44
N GLU A 146 2.58 -14.39 -14.66
CA GLU A 146 1.46 -15.31 -14.95
C GLU A 146 0.40 -15.31 -13.84
N ASP A 147 0.86 -15.39 -12.59
CA ASP A 147 0.05 -15.33 -11.37
C ASP A 147 0.08 -13.92 -10.73
N GLY A 148 0.28 -12.91 -11.57
CA GLY A 148 0.51 -11.52 -11.16
C GLY A 148 -0.72 -10.79 -10.61
N ILE A 149 -0.45 -9.69 -9.93
CA ILE A 149 -1.47 -8.82 -9.32
C ILE A 149 -2.14 -7.95 -10.39
N THR A 150 -3.46 -7.80 -10.33
CA THR A 150 -4.19 -6.83 -11.16
C THR A 150 -4.77 -5.71 -10.29
N MET A 151 -4.49 -4.47 -10.65
CA MET A 151 -5.04 -3.27 -10.01
C MET A 151 -6.28 -2.78 -10.76
N TYR A 152 -7.33 -2.52 -9.97
CA TYR A 152 -8.58 -1.92 -10.40
C TYR A 152 -8.75 -0.54 -9.80
N ILE A 153 -9.25 0.41 -10.58
CA ILE A 153 -9.50 1.79 -10.16
C ILE A 153 -10.95 2.16 -10.45
N CYS A 154 -11.59 2.81 -9.47
CA CYS A 154 -12.82 3.58 -9.67
C CYS A 154 -12.73 4.92 -8.91
N LYS A 155 -13.74 5.78 -9.04
CA LYS A 155 -13.78 7.09 -8.35
C LYS A 155 -13.68 7.02 -6.82
N LYS A 156 -13.99 5.86 -6.22
CA LYS A 156 -14.08 5.69 -4.75
C LYS A 156 -12.86 5.01 -4.13
N GLU A 157 -12.19 4.13 -4.88
CA GLU A 157 -11.10 3.30 -4.35
C GLU A 157 -10.18 2.74 -5.45
N ILE A 158 -8.99 2.33 -5.00
CA ILE A 158 -8.08 1.43 -5.69
C ILE A 158 -8.24 0.06 -5.01
N SER A 159 -8.34 -1.02 -5.80
CA SER A 159 -8.44 -2.38 -5.27
C SER A 159 -7.60 -3.35 -6.10
N PHE A 160 -7.30 -4.52 -5.55
CA PHE A 160 -6.42 -5.52 -6.17
C PHE A 160 -7.09 -6.88 -6.25
N ASP A 161 -6.82 -7.62 -7.34
CA ASP A 161 -7.20 -9.02 -7.48
C ASP A 161 -5.96 -9.90 -7.73
N PHE A 162 -6.00 -11.11 -7.21
CA PHE A 162 -4.92 -12.09 -7.20
C PHE A 162 -5.37 -13.31 -7.96
N LYS A 163 -4.71 -13.59 -9.09
CA LYS A 163 -4.81 -14.91 -9.70
C LYS A 163 -4.09 -15.92 -8.80
N ARG A 164 -4.80 -16.48 -7.82
CA ARG A 164 -4.29 -17.65 -7.09
C ARG A 164 -4.34 -18.85 -8.04
N LYS A 165 -3.19 -19.36 -8.46
CA LYS A 165 -3.12 -20.76 -8.91
C LYS A 165 -3.64 -21.64 -7.77
N PRO A 166 -4.58 -22.58 -8.00
CA PRO A 166 -4.85 -23.60 -7.02
C PRO A 166 -3.55 -24.38 -6.83
N GLU A 167 -3.01 -24.42 -5.61
CA GLU A 167 -1.94 -25.35 -5.26
C GLU A 167 -2.42 -26.75 -5.69
N SER A 168 -1.75 -27.33 -6.68
CA SER A 168 -1.85 -28.75 -6.92
C SER A 168 -1.41 -29.42 -5.63
N ILE A 169 -2.36 -29.99 -4.89
CA ILE A 169 -2.12 -30.85 -3.74
C ILE A 169 -1.09 -31.88 -4.19
N ASN A 170 0.14 -31.73 -3.71
CA ASN A 170 1.21 -32.67 -3.94
C ASN A 170 0.78 -33.98 -3.28
N LYS A 171 0.26 -34.92 -4.08
CA LYS A 171 0.03 -36.30 -3.67
C LYS A 171 1.38 -37.03 -3.63
N ASP A 172 2.30 -36.56 -2.81
CA ASP A 172 3.43 -37.35 -2.35
C ASP A 172 3.05 -37.99 -1.02
N MET A 173 2.04 -38.84 -1.08
CA MET A 173 1.68 -39.74 0.01
C MET A 173 2.36 -41.08 -0.28
N LYS A 174 3.56 -41.23 0.32
CA LYS A 174 4.18 -42.48 0.79
C LYS A 174 3.74 -43.77 0.09
N SER A 175 4.66 -44.38 -0.64
CA SER A 175 4.75 -45.85 -0.70
C SER A 175 6.20 -46.31 -0.90
N ASP A 176 7.09 -45.83 -0.03
CA ASP A 176 8.28 -46.58 0.37
C ASP A 176 7.95 -47.35 1.64
N GLU A 177 7.27 -48.49 1.51
CA GLU A 177 7.31 -49.58 2.50
C GLU A 177 6.76 -50.87 1.89
N GLN A 178 7.63 -51.67 1.26
CA GLN A 178 7.73 -53.13 1.43
C GLN A 178 8.79 -53.68 0.48
N LYS A 179 10.05 -53.54 0.91
CA LYS A 179 11.16 -54.39 0.44
C LYS A 179 11.65 -55.16 1.67
N ASN A 180 11.79 -56.48 1.52
CA ASN A 180 12.07 -57.53 2.51
C ASN A 180 10.81 -58.04 3.22
N THR A 181 10.38 -59.30 3.12
CA THR A 181 11.10 -60.59 3.13
C THR A 181 10.19 -61.63 2.43
N SER A 182 10.65 -62.61 1.66
CA SER A 182 11.17 -63.88 2.17
C SER A 182 11.50 -64.81 0.98
N SER A 183 12.63 -65.50 1.12
CA SER A 183 13.09 -66.59 0.26
C SER A 183 12.26 -67.85 0.50
N ALA A 184 11.94 -68.62 -0.55
CA ALA A 184 11.85 -70.09 -0.51
C ALA A 184 11.65 -70.67 -1.93
N ASP A 185 12.75 -71.23 -2.46
CA ASP A 185 12.84 -72.57 -3.07
C ASP A 185 11.55 -73.27 -3.55
N ASN A 186 11.50 -73.69 -4.82
CA ASN A 186 11.18 -75.09 -5.12
C ASN A 186 11.61 -75.55 -6.51
N SER A 187 12.29 -76.69 -6.52
CA SER A 187 12.68 -77.50 -7.66
C SER A 187 11.48 -78.08 -8.45
N GLY A 188 11.71 -78.36 -9.73
CA GLY A 188 11.22 -79.57 -10.40
C GLY A 188 9.93 -79.45 -11.21
N LYS A 189 10.07 -79.35 -12.54
CA LYS A 189 9.81 -80.45 -13.49
C LYS A 189 10.23 -80.06 -14.91
#